data_AF-A0A2R7QZY1-F1
#
_entry.id   AF-A0A2R7QZY1-F1
#
_cell.length_a   1.000
_cell.length_b   1.000
_cell.length_c   1.000
_cell.angle_alpha   90.00
_cell.angle_beta   90.00
_cell.angle_gamma   90.00
#
_symmetry.space_group_name_H-M   'P 1'
#
loop_
_entity.id
_entity.type
_entity.pdbx_description
1 polymer ?
#
loop_
_entity_poly.entity_id
_entity_poly.type
_entity_poly.pdbx_seq_one_letter_code
_entity_poly.pdbx_strand_id
1 'polypeptide(L)'
;PATVSYNAATRTATLDPASGLASDGTFTATLVGGSTAIRDTAGTPLASTNWTFRTGPAPAITAFTPGANALLVRRSNNVAVTFSEVVQGAGPATFTVKNAATGALVPAAVFRNGTTNQWILDPQQALAAKTKYTVTVTGGPAAIRDLAGNQLVTKTWQFTTGSF
;
A
#
# COMPACT_ATOMS: atom_id res chain seq x y z
N PRO A 1 7.15 -21.21 2.75
CA PRO A 1 7.95 -22.06 1.84
C PRO A 1 7.80 -21.52 0.41
N ALA A 2 8.81 -21.61 -0.44
CA ALA A 2 8.73 -21.18 -1.85
C ALA A 2 8.49 -22.39 -2.76
N THR A 3 7.93 -22.16 -3.94
CA THR A 3 7.86 -23.15 -5.03
C THR A 3 8.86 -22.79 -6.11
N VAL A 4 9.28 -23.78 -6.90
CA VAL A 4 10.15 -23.56 -8.06
C VAL A 4 9.46 -24.13 -9.29
N SER A 5 9.40 -23.33 -10.35
CA SER A 5 8.96 -23.77 -11.68
C SER A 5 10.09 -23.62 -12.68
N TYR A 6 10.08 -24.41 -13.76
CA TYR A 6 11.07 -24.31 -14.83
C TYR A 6 10.41 -24.37 -16.21
N ASN A 7 10.66 -23.36 -17.03
CA ASN A 7 10.28 -23.32 -18.43
C ASN A 7 11.45 -23.78 -19.29
N ALA A 8 11.34 -24.97 -19.90
CA ALA A 8 12.40 -25.54 -20.72
C ALA A 8 12.60 -24.84 -22.08
N ALA A 9 11.54 -24.22 -22.64
CA ALA A 9 11.63 -23.52 -23.92
C ALA A 9 12.45 -22.23 -23.78
N THR A 10 12.34 -21.53 -22.66
CA THR A 10 13.08 -20.30 -22.37
C THR A 10 14.26 -20.49 -21.41
N ARG A 11 14.45 -21.71 -20.88
CA ARG A 11 15.43 -22.06 -19.85
C ARG A 11 15.33 -21.18 -18.60
N THR A 12 14.12 -20.88 -18.17
CA THR A 12 13.85 -19.98 -17.05
C THR A 12 13.37 -20.77 -15.83
N ALA A 13 14.14 -20.74 -14.74
CA ALA A 13 13.68 -21.19 -13.43
C ALA A 13 13.09 -19.99 -12.66
N THR A 14 11.91 -20.16 -12.07
CA THR A 14 11.25 -19.14 -11.26
C THR A 14 11.09 -19.67 -9.84
N LEU A 15 11.74 -19.00 -8.88
CA LEU A 15 11.53 -19.21 -7.45
C LEU A 15 10.42 -18.27 -6.98
N ASP A 16 9.31 -18.83 -6.53
CA ASP A 16 8.12 -18.10 -6.11
C ASP A 16 7.83 -18.32 -4.62
N PRO A 17 8.15 -17.34 -3.75
CA PRO A 17 7.78 -17.39 -2.33
C PRO A 17 6.26 -17.46 -2.13
N ALA A 18 5.75 -18.45 -1.36
CA ALA A 18 4.31 -18.58 -1.13
C ALA A 18 3.69 -17.40 -0.33
N SER A 19 4.53 -16.60 0.32
CA SER A 19 4.15 -15.35 0.97
C SER A 19 4.99 -14.23 0.40
N GLY A 20 4.39 -13.05 0.24
CA GLY A 20 5.13 -11.85 -0.16
C GLY A 20 6.34 -11.60 0.76
N LEU A 21 7.43 -11.14 0.17
CA LEU A 21 8.62 -10.74 0.91
C LEU A 21 8.31 -9.50 1.75
N ALA A 22 8.88 -9.41 2.96
CA ALA A 22 8.73 -8.22 3.79
C ALA A 22 9.28 -6.98 3.07
N SER A 23 8.59 -5.85 3.20
CA SER A 23 9.05 -4.55 2.67
C SER A 23 10.32 -4.09 3.38
N ASP A 24 11.16 -3.35 2.66
CA ASP A 24 12.44 -2.83 3.16
C ASP A 24 13.38 -3.90 3.76
N GLY A 25 13.18 -5.16 3.38
CA GLY A 25 13.92 -6.31 3.89
C GLY A 25 15.07 -6.71 2.96
N THR A 26 16.19 -7.14 3.53
CA THR A 26 17.29 -7.76 2.78
C THR A 26 17.08 -9.27 2.72
N PHE A 27 17.11 -9.83 1.52
CA PHE A 27 16.93 -11.24 1.24
C PHE A 27 18.12 -11.80 0.49
N THR A 28 18.44 -13.07 0.75
CA THR A 28 19.46 -13.83 0.01
C THR A 28 18.76 -14.90 -0.80
N ALA A 29 18.98 -14.90 -2.11
CA ALA A 29 18.62 -16.01 -2.97
C ALA A 29 19.83 -16.94 -3.10
N THR A 30 19.63 -18.24 -2.86
CA THR A 30 20.68 -19.25 -2.93
C THR A 30 20.31 -20.31 -3.95
N LEU A 31 21.19 -20.52 -4.92
CA LEU A 31 21.11 -21.63 -5.87
C LEU A 31 22.06 -22.71 -5.38
N VAL A 32 21.49 -23.84 -5.00
CA VAL A 32 22.26 -25.02 -4.60
C VAL A 32 22.52 -25.87 -5.83
N GLY A 33 23.78 -25.87 -6.27
CA GLY A 33 24.27 -26.80 -7.28
C GLY A 33 24.87 -28.05 -6.63
N GLY A 34 25.33 -28.98 -7.46
CA GLY A 34 25.94 -30.26 -7.02
C GLY A 34 25.33 -31.47 -7.70
N SER A 35 25.93 -32.64 -7.48
CA SER A 35 25.56 -33.89 -8.16
C SER A 35 24.12 -34.34 -7.88
N THR A 36 23.54 -33.94 -6.75
CA THR A 36 22.15 -34.24 -6.36
C THR A 36 21.20 -33.03 -6.51
N ALA A 37 21.71 -31.86 -6.91
CA ALA A 37 20.95 -30.61 -7.01
C ALA A 37 20.96 -30.05 -8.45
N ILE A 38 21.03 -28.73 -8.63
CA ILE A 38 20.97 -28.11 -9.97
C ILE A 38 22.15 -28.58 -10.83
N ARG A 39 21.83 -29.13 -12.01
CA ARG A 39 22.76 -29.68 -12.99
C ARG A 39 22.15 -29.65 -14.40
N ASP A 40 22.97 -29.77 -15.43
CA ASP A 40 22.51 -29.90 -16.81
C ASP A 40 22.02 -31.33 -17.13
N THR A 41 21.57 -31.55 -18.37
CA THR A 41 21.09 -32.86 -18.85
C THR A 41 22.19 -33.91 -19.00
N ALA A 42 23.45 -33.49 -19.10
CA ALA A 42 24.61 -34.39 -19.10
C ALA A 42 25.06 -34.76 -17.68
N GLY A 43 24.46 -34.14 -16.64
CA GLY A 43 24.78 -34.37 -15.25
C GLY A 43 25.86 -33.42 -14.69
N THR A 44 26.31 -32.43 -15.46
CA THR A 44 27.29 -31.44 -14.99
C THR A 44 26.65 -30.53 -13.95
N PRO A 45 27.16 -30.48 -12.71
CA PRO A 45 26.56 -29.68 -11.66
C PRO A 45 26.79 -28.19 -11.87
N LEU A 46 25.80 -27.37 -11.51
CA LEU A 46 26.01 -25.94 -11.30
C LEU A 46 26.94 -25.76 -10.08
N ALA A 47 27.81 -24.76 -10.10
CA ALA A 47 28.50 -24.31 -8.89
C ALA A 47 27.50 -23.49 -8.04
N SER A 48 27.33 -23.85 -6.77
CA SER A 48 26.42 -23.12 -5.88
C SER A 48 26.76 -21.63 -5.85
N THR A 49 25.73 -20.79 -5.95
CA THR A 49 25.88 -19.33 -5.97
C THR A 49 24.76 -18.69 -5.19
N ASN A 50 24.99 -17.47 -4.71
CA ASN A 50 23.99 -16.68 -4.01
C ASN A 50 24.18 -15.20 -4.29
N TRP A 51 23.11 -14.43 -4.12
CA TRP A 51 23.15 -12.98 -4.17
C TRP A 51 22.14 -12.42 -3.17
N THR A 52 22.37 -11.17 -2.77
CA THR A 52 21.46 -10.43 -1.90
C THR A 52 20.70 -9.38 -2.69
N PHE A 53 19.47 -9.10 -2.28
CA PHE A 53 18.67 -7.99 -2.78
C PHE A 53 17.85 -7.40 -1.64
N ARG A 54 17.45 -6.13 -1.78
CA ARG A 54 16.57 -5.45 -0.82
C ARG A 54 15.25 -5.13 -1.50
N THR A 55 14.14 -5.45 -0.84
CA THR A 55 12.81 -5.03 -1.29
C THR A 55 12.62 -3.53 -1.05
N GLY A 56 11.78 -2.87 -1.86
CA GLY A 56 11.49 -1.44 -1.68
C GLY A 56 10.79 -1.14 -0.34
N PRO A 57 10.84 0.11 0.15
CA PRO A 57 10.08 0.52 1.32
C PRO A 57 8.57 0.41 1.06
N ALA A 58 7.79 0.24 2.12
CA ALA A 58 6.34 0.37 2.02
C ALA A 58 5.93 1.84 1.86
N PRO A 59 4.81 2.11 1.17
CA PRO A 59 4.31 3.48 1.05
C PRO A 59 3.92 4.03 2.42
N ALA A 60 4.26 5.28 2.66
CA ALA A 60 3.93 6.00 3.89
C ALA A 60 3.09 7.25 3.58
N ILE A 61 2.24 7.66 4.52
CA ILE A 61 1.56 8.96 4.46
C ILE A 61 2.49 10.03 5.01
N THR A 62 2.96 10.93 4.14
CA THR A 62 3.91 12.01 4.47
C THR A 62 3.21 13.30 4.90
N ALA A 63 2.01 13.56 4.40
CA ALA A 63 1.19 14.71 4.79
C ALA A 63 -0.30 14.41 4.64
N PHE A 64 -1.13 15.04 5.48
CA PHE A 64 -2.58 14.99 5.32
C PHE A 64 -3.25 16.21 5.93
N THR A 65 -4.36 16.62 5.33
CA THR A 65 -5.22 17.72 5.79
C THR A 65 -6.69 17.30 5.66
N PRO A 66 -7.58 17.62 6.61
CA PRO A 66 -7.32 18.28 7.88
C PRO A 66 -6.40 17.47 8.79
N GLY A 67 -5.59 18.16 9.58
CA GLY A 67 -4.66 17.52 10.53
C GLY A 67 -5.38 16.76 11.64
N ALA A 68 -4.65 15.88 12.32
CA ALA A 68 -5.21 15.13 13.44
C ALA A 68 -5.70 16.09 14.55
N ASN A 69 -6.92 15.84 15.02
CA ASN A 69 -7.64 16.65 16.01
C ASN A 69 -7.84 18.12 15.62
N ALA A 70 -7.73 18.46 14.33
CA ALA A 70 -8.02 19.81 13.85
C ALA A 70 -9.44 20.22 14.24
N LEU A 71 -9.59 21.45 14.72
CA LEU A 71 -10.87 22.05 15.09
C LEU A 71 -11.29 23.10 14.07
N LEU A 72 -12.57 23.46 14.10
CA LEU A 72 -13.13 24.52 13.25
C LEU A 72 -12.87 24.29 11.75
N VAL A 73 -12.77 23.04 11.33
CA VAL A 73 -12.60 22.68 9.92
C VAL A 73 -13.84 23.12 9.15
N ARG A 74 -13.65 23.74 7.99
CA ARG A 74 -14.77 24.15 7.12
C ARG A 74 -15.61 22.93 6.74
N ARG A 75 -16.91 23.11 6.62
CA ARG A 75 -17.82 21.98 6.30
C ARG A 75 -17.69 21.47 4.86
N SER A 76 -17.16 22.29 3.96
CA SER A 76 -16.85 21.92 2.57
C SER A 76 -15.37 21.56 2.36
N ASN A 77 -14.62 21.28 3.43
CA ASN A 77 -13.20 21.02 3.31
C ASN A 77 -12.95 19.61 2.77
N ASN A 78 -12.11 19.51 1.75
CA ASN A 78 -11.60 18.24 1.28
C ASN A 78 -10.65 17.61 2.30
N VAL A 79 -10.51 16.29 2.22
CA VAL A 79 -9.44 15.56 2.86
C VAL A 79 -8.37 15.26 1.82
N ALA A 80 -7.16 15.78 2.00
CA ALA A 80 -6.02 15.51 1.14
C ALA A 80 -5.00 14.65 1.88
N VAL A 81 -4.43 13.66 1.21
CA VAL A 81 -3.41 12.74 1.74
C VAL A 81 -2.30 12.60 0.71
N THR A 82 -1.07 12.83 1.14
CA THR A 82 0.12 12.70 0.29
C THR A 82 0.92 11.47 0.73
N PHE A 83 1.26 10.63 -0.24
CA PHE A 83 2.09 9.44 -0.02
C PHE A 83 3.56 9.70 -0.36
N SER A 84 4.46 8.90 0.21
CA SER A 84 5.90 8.90 -0.10
C SER A 84 6.19 8.52 -1.55
N GLU A 85 5.30 7.75 -2.16
CA GLU A 85 5.45 7.22 -3.51
C GLU A 85 4.09 7.02 -4.19
N VAL A 86 4.12 6.54 -5.44
CA VAL A 86 2.91 6.19 -6.18
C VAL A 86 2.30 4.93 -5.59
N VAL A 87 0.99 4.97 -5.33
CA VAL A 87 0.22 3.85 -4.77
C VAL A 87 -0.86 3.36 -5.73
N GLN A 88 -1.25 2.09 -5.57
CA GLN A 88 -2.43 1.48 -6.16
C GLN A 88 -3.47 1.18 -5.08
N GLY A 89 -4.74 1.01 -5.48
CA GLY A 89 -5.85 0.67 -4.56
C GLY A 89 -6.46 1.85 -3.79
N ALA A 90 -6.02 3.08 -4.07
CA ALA A 90 -6.66 4.29 -3.53
C ALA A 90 -8.00 4.56 -4.23
N GLY A 91 -9.05 4.79 -3.45
CA GLY A 91 -10.41 5.03 -3.95
C GLY A 91 -11.45 5.11 -2.82
N PRO A 92 -12.75 5.20 -3.15
CA PRO A 92 -13.83 5.40 -2.15
C PRO A 92 -13.96 4.30 -1.10
N ALA A 93 -13.47 3.08 -1.39
CA ALA A 93 -13.47 1.97 -0.43
C ALA A 93 -12.29 2.04 0.56
N THR A 94 -11.19 2.70 0.19
CA THR A 94 -9.96 2.78 1.00
C THR A 94 -9.75 4.15 1.63
N PHE A 95 -10.46 5.17 1.16
CA PHE A 95 -10.55 6.48 1.79
C PHE A 95 -11.98 6.67 2.26
N THR A 96 -12.18 6.76 3.58
CA THR A 96 -13.51 6.99 4.14
C THR A 96 -13.48 8.10 5.17
N VAL A 97 -14.58 8.83 5.26
CA VAL A 97 -14.84 9.76 6.36
C VAL A 97 -16.20 9.42 6.97
N LYS A 98 -16.23 9.20 8.28
CA LYS A 98 -17.42 8.77 9.03
C LYS A 98 -17.71 9.74 10.15
N ASN A 99 -18.99 10.00 10.42
CA ASN A 99 -19.39 10.69 11.64
C ASN A 99 -18.93 9.85 12.85
N ALA A 100 -18.16 10.43 13.75
CA ALA A 100 -17.53 9.70 14.84
C ALA A 100 -18.54 9.24 15.92
N ALA A 101 -19.69 9.91 16.04
CA ALA A 101 -20.72 9.54 17.01
C ALA A 101 -21.66 8.45 16.47
N THR A 102 -22.07 8.55 15.20
CA THR A 102 -23.07 7.64 14.62
C THR A 102 -22.46 6.52 13.79
N GLY A 103 -21.19 6.62 13.40
CA GLY A 103 -20.54 5.70 12.46
C GLY A 103 -21.01 5.85 11.00
N ALA A 104 -21.92 6.80 10.71
CA ALA A 104 -22.45 7.01 9.38
C ALA A 104 -21.35 7.42 8.39
N LEU A 105 -21.26 6.71 7.27
CA LEU A 105 -20.35 7.03 6.18
C LEU A 105 -20.83 8.29 5.45
N VAL A 106 -19.91 9.21 5.20
CA VAL A 106 -20.16 10.36 4.33
C VAL A 106 -19.82 9.97 2.89
N PRO A 107 -20.78 10.05 1.95
CA PRO A 107 -20.49 9.85 0.54
C PRO A 107 -19.46 10.87 0.04
N ALA A 108 -18.43 10.38 -0.64
CA ALA A 108 -17.34 11.21 -1.14
C ALA A 108 -16.79 10.66 -2.45
N ALA A 109 -16.37 11.57 -3.32
CA ALA A 109 -15.52 11.23 -4.46
C ALA A 109 -14.07 11.09 -3.98
N VAL A 110 -13.29 10.22 -4.62
CA VAL A 110 -11.87 10.05 -4.32
C VAL A 110 -11.08 10.07 -5.63
N PHE A 111 -10.13 10.98 -5.74
CA PHE A 111 -9.35 11.17 -6.96
C PHE A 111 -7.92 11.59 -6.66
N ARG A 112 -7.02 11.28 -7.60
CA ARG A 112 -5.63 11.70 -7.53
C ARG A 112 -5.50 13.17 -7.96
N ASN A 113 -4.70 13.95 -7.25
CA ASN A 113 -4.39 15.33 -7.64
C ASN A 113 -3.35 15.33 -8.77
N GLY A 114 -3.83 15.21 -10.01
CA GLY A 114 -2.99 15.16 -11.21
C GLY A 114 -2.03 13.97 -11.20
N THR A 115 -0.75 14.24 -11.47
CA THR A 115 0.33 13.24 -11.47
C THR A 115 1.10 13.16 -10.15
N THR A 116 0.65 13.85 -9.10
CA THR A 116 1.32 13.90 -7.79
C THR A 116 1.03 12.66 -6.93
N ASN A 117 1.76 12.47 -5.83
CA ASN A 117 1.45 11.40 -4.86
C ASN A 117 0.31 11.78 -3.89
N GLN A 118 -0.48 12.80 -4.23
CA GLN A 118 -1.59 13.26 -3.41
C GLN A 118 -2.93 12.74 -3.91
N TRP A 119 -3.76 12.28 -2.99
CA TRP A 119 -5.13 11.85 -3.19
C TRP A 119 -6.08 12.73 -2.38
N ILE A 120 -7.22 13.05 -2.99
CA ILE A 120 -8.25 13.92 -2.45
C ILE A 120 -9.51 13.08 -2.27
N LEU A 121 -10.03 13.07 -1.05
CA LEU A 121 -11.41 12.69 -0.74
C LEU A 121 -12.22 13.99 -0.64
N ASP A 122 -13.26 14.09 -1.46
CA ASP A 122 -14.15 15.24 -1.58
C ASP A 122 -15.57 14.83 -1.15
N PRO A 123 -16.02 15.23 0.05
CA PRO A 123 -17.40 14.99 0.49
C PRO A 123 -18.41 15.62 -0.46
N GLN A 124 -19.31 14.82 -1.04
CA GLN A 124 -20.29 15.30 -2.03
C GLN A 124 -21.37 16.21 -1.42
N GLN A 125 -21.41 16.32 -0.10
CA GLN A 125 -22.30 17.18 0.66
C GLN A 125 -21.52 17.86 1.79
N ALA A 126 -21.97 19.05 2.16
CA ALA A 126 -21.39 19.75 3.30
C ALA A 126 -21.49 18.90 4.57
N LEU A 127 -20.37 18.78 5.28
CA LEU A 127 -20.31 18.08 6.56
C LEU A 127 -21.20 18.79 7.59
N ALA A 128 -21.75 18.04 8.55
CA ALA A 128 -22.55 18.60 9.63
C ALA A 128 -21.70 19.55 10.49
N ALA A 129 -22.32 20.61 11.02
CA ALA A 129 -21.63 21.59 11.86
C ALA A 129 -21.26 20.99 13.22
N LYS A 130 -20.16 21.49 13.83
CA LYS A 130 -19.71 21.09 15.18
C LYS A 130 -19.62 19.57 15.37
N THR A 131 -19.29 18.85 14.31
CA THR A 131 -19.34 17.40 14.26
C THR A 131 -17.94 16.84 14.14
N LYS A 132 -17.65 15.82 14.95
CA LYS A 132 -16.40 15.07 14.88
C LYS A 132 -16.50 14.01 13.79
N TYR A 133 -15.49 13.96 12.93
CA TYR A 133 -15.37 12.97 11.86
C TYR A 133 -14.11 12.15 12.05
N THR A 134 -14.20 10.87 11.71
CA THR A 134 -13.07 9.94 11.62
C THR A 134 -12.74 9.70 10.16
N VAL A 135 -11.51 9.98 9.77
CA VAL A 135 -10.96 9.59 8.46
C VAL A 135 -10.21 8.27 8.62
N THR A 136 -10.43 7.34 7.70
CA THR A 136 -9.65 6.11 7.58
C THR A 136 -9.07 6.01 6.17
N VAL A 137 -7.75 5.82 6.10
CA VAL A 137 -7.00 5.49 4.89
C VAL A 137 -6.51 4.05 5.04
N THR A 138 -7.20 3.12 4.39
CA THR A 138 -7.01 1.67 4.55
C THR A 138 -5.90 1.17 3.64
N GLY A 139 -4.83 0.67 4.25
CA GLY A 139 -3.79 -0.09 3.55
C GLY A 139 -3.99 -1.60 3.68
N GLY A 140 -3.29 -2.37 2.85
CA GLY A 140 -3.37 -3.83 2.85
C GLY A 140 -3.20 -4.46 1.46
N PRO A 141 -3.20 -5.80 1.37
CA PRO A 141 -2.89 -6.52 0.12
C PRO A 141 -3.90 -6.27 -1.00
N ALA A 142 -5.17 -6.08 -0.64
CA ALA A 142 -6.26 -5.73 -1.56
C ALA A 142 -6.66 -4.24 -1.48
N ALA A 143 -5.94 -3.44 -0.69
CA ALA A 143 -6.21 -2.04 -0.44
C ALA A 143 -4.99 -1.20 -0.89
N ILE A 144 -4.66 -0.12 -0.18
CA ILE A 144 -3.56 0.76 -0.56
C ILE A 144 -2.22 0.06 -0.36
N ARG A 145 -1.43 0.01 -1.43
CA ARG A 145 -0.10 -0.60 -1.54
C ARG A 145 0.68 0.02 -2.69
N ASP A 146 1.99 -0.18 -2.75
CA ASP A 146 2.80 0.22 -3.91
C ASP A 146 2.67 -0.79 -5.09
N LEU A 147 3.37 -0.54 -6.19
CA LEU A 147 3.37 -1.44 -7.36
C LEU A 147 4.06 -2.79 -7.10
N ALA A 148 4.98 -2.85 -6.14
CA ALA A 148 5.65 -4.09 -5.73
C ALA A 148 4.81 -4.94 -4.77
N GLY A 149 3.67 -4.41 -4.29
CA GLY A 149 2.76 -5.06 -3.36
C GLY A 149 3.05 -4.77 -1.89
N ASN A 150 4.00 -3.89 -1.56
CA ASN A 150 4.24 -3.45 -0.19
C ASN A 150 3.07 -2.62 0.30
N GLN A 151 2.54 -2.98 1.47
CA GLN A 151 1.25 -2.50 1.94
C GLN A 151 1.43 -1.22 2.75
N LEU A 152 0.55 -0.24 2.52
CA LEU A 152 0.44 0.90 3.44
C LEU A 152 -0.02 0.38 4.82
N VAL A 153 0.54 0.95 5.89
CA VAL A 153 -0.04 0.79 7.22
C VAL A 153 -1.29 1.67 7.32
N THR A 154 -2.45 1.06 7.59
CA THR A 154 -3.72 1.77 7.74
C THR A 154 -3.59 2.92 8.73
N LYS A 155 -4.06 4.11 8.31
CA LYS A 155 -4.03 5.31 9.12
C LYS A 155 -5.44 5.80 9.40
N THR A 156 -5.70 6.12 10.66
CA THR A 156 -6.96 6.70 11.11
C THR A 156 -6.67 7.96 11.91
N TRP A 157 -7.45 9.01 11.70
CA TRP A 157 -7.41 10.22 12.53
C TRP A 157 -8.79 10.87 12.58
N GLN A 158 -8.94 11.87 13.45
CA GLN A 158 -10.20 12.61 13.60
C GLN A 158 -9.99 14.11 13.38
N PHE A 159 -11.06 14.80 13.01
CA PHE A 159 -11.14 16.27 13.01
C PHE A 159 -12.57 16.71 13.38
N THR A 160 -12.75 17.98 13.74
CA THR A 160 -14.05 18.54 14.12
C THR A 160 -14.37 19.74 13.24
N THR A 161 -15.57 19.74 12.65
CA THR A 161 -16.05 20.86 11.85
C THR A 161 -16.44 22.06 12.70
N GLY A 162 -16.32 23.26 12.11
CA GLY A 162 -16.82 24.49 12.71
C GLY A 162 -18.33 24.66 12.58
N SER A 163 -18.82 25.83 12.98
CA SER A 163 -20.22 26.23 12.79
C SER A 163 -20.54 26.59 11.33
N PHE A 164 -19.54 26.94 10.53
CA PHE A 164 -19.68 27.45 9.16
C PHE A 164 -18.78 26.69 8.18
#